data_AF-A0A3D5Q1D2-F1
#
_entry.id   AF-A0A3D5Q1D2-F1
#
_cell.length_a   1.000
_cell.length_b   1.000
_cell.length_c   1.000
_cell.angle_alpha   90.00
_cell.angle_beta   90.00
_cell.angle_gamma   90.00
#
_symmetry.space_group_name_H-M   'P 1'
#
loop_
_entity.id
_entity.type
_entity.pdbx_description
1 polymer ?
#
loop_
_entity_poly.entity_id
_entity_poly.type
_entity_poly.pdbx_seq_one_letter_code
_entity_poly.pdbx_strand_id
1 'polypeptide(L)'
;MATYEFDPAAENAECPFLSDEYDEITFLLGLLTGMQAIVNDANSGALAGVPRDIAAQAERAAKCVDNEKWAGLPSSIRGLVWLLLPDTRPDLSPDPWEVLENSSRLSVEKGMRASMALEAVAAETFGRDDVLEDVLARFAASEEGFDVWEKYRLIDEIARSVVTFTSDKYWASHYGYRTPSTYFGKLSDQRDMEDVETMDLDWLL
;
A
#
# COMPACT_ATOMS: atom_id res chain seq x y z
N MET A 1 4.75 26.59 9.37
CA MET A 1 5.09 25.85 10.60
C MET A 1 5.37 24.43 10.15
N ALA A 2 6.63 23.99 10.22
CA ALA A 2 6.95 22.59 9.96
C ALA A 2 6.70 21.81 11.26
N THR A 3 6.02 20.67 11.18
CA THR A 3 5.71 19.83 12.35
C THR A 3 6.98 19.22 12.96
N TYR A 4 7.98 18.95 12.12
CA TYR A 4 9.28 18.42 12.51
C TYR A 4 10.39 19.30 11.93
N GLU A 5 11.49 19.45 12.67
CA GLU A 5 12.72 20.08 12.19
C GLU A 5 13.44 19.10 11.25
N PHE A 6 12.92 18.97 10.04
CA PHE A 6 13.49 18.17 8.97
C PHE A 6 13.53 19.00 7.70
N ASP A 7 14.73 19.31 7.21
CA ASP A 7 14.93 19.90 5.88
C ASP A 7 15.28 18.78 4.90
N PRO A 8 14.30 18.26 4.14
CA PRO A 8 14.58 17.18 3.22
C PRO A 8 15.39 17.63 2.01
N ALA A 9 15.55 18.94 1.76
CA ALA A 9 16.34 19.49 0.66
C ALA A 9 17.81 19.73 1.04
N ALA A 10 18.17 19.61 2.32
CA ALA A 10 19.55 19.73 2.77
C ALA A 10 20.44 18.61 2.21
N GLU A 11 21.66 18.96 1.81
CA GLU A 11 22.65 18.00 1.25
C GLU A 11 23.00 16.88 2.25
N ASN A 12 23.05 17.22 3.54
CA ASN A 12 23.16 16.29 4.65
C ASN A 12 21.94 16.42 5.56
N ALA A 13 20.77 16.05 5.06
CA ALA A 13 19.55 16.07 5.85
C ALA A 13 19.71 15.20 7.11
N GLU A 14 19.68 15.83 8.28
CA GLU A 14 19.66 15.13 9.57
C GLU A 14 18.25 14.63 9.84
N CYS A 15 18.13 13.41 10.37
CA CYS A 15 16.82 12.87 10.74
C CYS A 15 16.19 13.69 11.86
N PRO A 16 14.87 13.96 11.80
CA PRO A 16 14.21 14.72 12.85
C PRO A 16 14.28 13.93 14.17
N PHE A 17 14.24 14.66 15.27
CA PHE A 17 14.02 14.05 16.57
C PHE A 17 12.56 13.58 16.67
N LEU A 18 12.35 12.27 16.75
CA LEU A 18 11.05 11.63 16.93
C LEU A 18 11.03 11.06 18.36
N SER A 19 10.24 11.69 19.23
CA SER A 19 10.33 11.48 20.68
C SER A 19 9.72 10.15 21.12
N ASP A 20 8.67 9.73 20.42
CA ASP A 20 7.89 8.54 20.74
C ASP A 20 7.27 7.92 19.48
N GLU A 21 6.52 6.83 19.69
CA GLU A 21 5.85 6.12 18.60
C GLU A 21 4.76 6.94 17.91
N TYR A 22 4.16 7.92 18.59
CA TYR A 22 3.18 8.81 17.96
C TYR A 22 3.87 9.78 17.00
N ASP A 23 5.04 10.30 17.36
CA ASP A 23 5.85 11.13 16.44
C ASP A 23 6.26 10.32 15.20
N GLU A 24 6.76 9.10 15.40
CA GLU A 24 7.20 8.24 14.30
C GLU A 24 6.05 7.89 13.33
N ILE A 25 4.88 7.47 13.83
CA ILE A 25 3.75 7.16 12.94
C ILE A 25 3.16 8.39 12.27
N THR A 26 3.10 9.53 12.97
CA THR A 26 2.61 10.78 12.40
C THR A 26 3.52 11.24 11.26
N PHE A 27 4.83 11.11 11.46
CA PHE A 27 5.81 11.37 10.42
C PHE A 27 5.59 10.46 9.20
N LEU A 28 5.46 9.14 9.40
CA LEU A 28 5.20 8.19 8.30
C LEU A 28 3.89 8.47 7.55
N LEU A 29 2.80 8.77 8.26
CA LEU A 29 1.52 9.14 7.64
C LEU A 29 1.65 10.44 6.82
N GLY A 30 2.46 11.40 7.28
CA GLY A 30 2.83 12.59 6.52
C GLY A 30 3.54 12.24 5.21
N LEU A 31 4.50 11.32 5.24
CA LEU A 31 5.18 10.85 4.03
C LEU A 31 4.21 10.15 3.06
N LEU A 32 3.35 9.28 3.58
CA LEU A 32 2.34 8.57 2.78
C LEU A 32 1.36 9.50 2.08
N THR A 33 0.86 10.52 2.79
CA THR A 33 -0.06 11.50 2.19
C THR A 33 0.63 12.35 1.13
N GLY A 34 1.92 12.67 1.30
CA GLY A 34 2.76 13.27 0.26
C GLY A 34 2.88 12.37 -0.98
N MET A 35 3.12 11.08 -0.79
CA MET A 35 3.18 10.11 -1.89
C MET A 35 1.84 9.96 -2.61
N GLN A 36 0.72 9.95 -1.88
CA GLN A 36 -0.62 9.92 -2.48
C GLN A 36 -0.89 11.16 -3.34
N ALA A 37 -0.39 12.33 -2.94
CA ALA A 37 -0.51 13.55 -3.75
C ALA A 37 0.20 13.41 -5.10
N ILE A 38 1.40 12.82 -5.12
CA ILE A 38 2.16 12.56 -6.35
C ILE A 38 1.43 11.57 -7.25
N VAL A 39 0.94 10.46 -6.71
CA VAL A 39 0.18 9.44 -7.47
C VAL A 39 -1.10 10.04 -8.05
N ASN A 40 -1.84 10.84 -7.28
CA ASN A 40 -3.07 11.49 -7.74
C ASN A 40 -2.79 12.53 -8.84
N ASP A 41 -1.74 13.34 -8.69
CA ASP A 41 -1.36 14.31 -9.72
C ASP A 41 -0.94 13.59 -11.01
N ALA A 42 -0.15 12.52 -10.91
CA ALA A 42 0.22 11.68 -12.05
C ALA A 42 -1.02 11.11 -12.77
N ASN A 43 -1.96 10.53 -12.01
CA ASN A 43 -3.23 10.00 -12.54
C ASN A 43 -4.13 11.08 -13.15
N SER A 44 -3.99 12.35 -12.74
CA SER A 44 -4.70 13.48 -13.32
C SER A 44 -4.05 14.05 -14.59
N GLY A 45 -2.88 13.54 -15.00
CA GLY A 45 -2.09 14.11 -16.08
C GLY A 45 -1.29 15.35 -15.67
N ALA A 46 -0.86 15.42 -14.40
CA ALA A 46 -0.08 16.51 -13.80
C ALA A 46 -0.80 17.87 -13.76
N LEU A 47 -2.14 17.88 -13.62
CA LEU A 47 -2.95 19.10 -13.63
C LEU A 47 -2.88 19.89 -12.33
N ALA A 48 -2.64 19.22 -11.19
CA ALA A 48 -2.50 19.89 -9.90
C ALA A 48 -1.10 20.49 -9.71
N GLY A 49 -0.11 20.03 -10.49
CA GLY A 49 1.25 20.58 -10.49
C GLY A 49 2.01 20.24 -9.21
N VAL A 50 1.85 19.00 -8.71
CA VAL A 50 2.53 18.55 -7.49
C VAL A 50 4.03 18.43 -7.78
N PRO A 51 4.90 19.09 -6.98
CA PRO A 51 6.34 18.98 -7.16
C PRO A 51 6.82 17.54 -7.01
N ARG A 52 7.56 17.04 -8.02
CA ARG A 52 8.06 15.64 -8.03
C ARG A 52 9.21 15.40 -7.07
N ASP A 53 9.92 16.46 -6.68
CA ASP A 53 11.01 16.39 -5.71
C ASP A 53 10.52 15.93 -4.32
N ILE A 54 9.24 16.08 -4.01
CA ILE A 54 8.59 15.52 -2.81
C ILE A 54 8.83 14.01 -2.70
N ALA A 55 8.87 13.26 -3.81
CA ALA A 55 9.10 11.82 -3.76
C ALA A 55 10.51 11.49 -3.26
N ALA A 56 11.53 12.17 -3.80
CA ALA A 56 12.92 12.01 -3.35
C ALA A 56 13.10 12.44 -1.89
N GLN A 57 12.40 13.49 -1.47
CA GLN A 57 12.36 13.94 -0.08
C GLN A 57 11.73 12.88 0.83
N ALA A 58 10.62 12.26 0.42
CA ALA A 58 9.95 11.19 1.16
C ALA A 58 10.80 9.92 1.26
N GLU A 59 11.55 9.54 0.22
CA GLU A 59 12.48 8.41 0.26
C GLU A 59 13.59 8.63 1.28
N ARG A 60 14.18 9.83 1.31
CA ARG A 60 15.19 10.20 2.29
C ARG A 60 14.61 10.20 3.70
N ALA A 61 13.44 10.80 3.88
CA ALA A 61 12.73 10.87 5.15
C ALA A 61 12.41 9.48 5.72
N ALA A 62 11.96 8.56 4.88
CA ALA A 62 11.58 7.21 5.32
C ALA A 62 12.75 6.46 5.98
N LYS A 63 14.01 6.76 5.63
CA LYS A 63 15.19 6.16 6.28
C LYS A 63 15.34 6.54 7.75
N CYS A 64 14.67 7.59 8.20
CA CYS A 64 14.74 8.07 9.58
C CYS A 64 13.86 7.28 10.56
N VAL A 65 13.04 6.36 10.05
CA VAL A 65 12.10 5.58 10.86
C VAL A 65 12.42 4.09 10.72
N ASP A 66 12.35 3.36 11.83
CA ASP A 66 12.69 1.94 11.86
C ASP A 66 11.70 1.09 11.05
N ASN A 67 12.22 0.30 10.12
CA ASN A 67 11.39 -0.45 9.20
C ASN A 67 10.66 -1.64 9.84
N GLU A 68 11.33 -2.38 10.72
CA GLU A 68 10.77 -3.59 11.34
C GLU A 68 9.72 -3.23 12.40
N LYS A 69 9.98 -2.16 13.16
CA LYS A 69 9.04 -1.57 14.12
C LYS A 69 7.74 -1.15 13.45
N TRP A 70 7.83 -0.53 12.26
CA TRP A 70 6.67 0.00 11.54
C TRP A 70 6.21 -0.90 10.40
N ALA A 71 6.28 -2.22 10.59
CA ALA A 71 5.60 -3.19 9.75
C ALA A 71 5.98 -3.09 8.25
N GLY A 72 7.22 -2.69 7.94
CA GLY A 72 7.72 -2.54 6.57
C GLY A 72 7.37 -1.21 5.89
N LEU A 73 6.64 -0.33 6.56
CA LEU A 73 6.08 0.87 5.94
C LEU A 73 7.16 1.83 5.38
N PRO A 74 8.28 2.08 6.09
CA PRO A 74 9.38 2.86 5.54
C PRO A 74 9.94 2.29 4.23
N SER A 75 10.17 0.97 4.15
CA SER A 75 10.70 0.35 2.92
C SER A 75 9.67 0.33 1.80
N SER A 76 8.37 0.14 2.09
CA SER A 76 7.32 0.30 1.08
C SER A 76 7.27 1.69 0.48
N ILE A 77 7.43 2.75 1.29
CA ILE A 77 7.51 4.13 0.79
C ILE A 77 8.69 4.26 -0.18
N ARG A 78 9.87 3.76 0.20
CA ARG A 78 11.06 3.81 -0.65
C ARG A 78 10.88 3.03 -1.95
N GLY A 79 10.29 1.83 -1.87
CA GLY A 79 9.96 1.01 -3.05
C GLY A 79 9.02 1.74 -4.01
N LEU A 80 7.95 2.35 -3.50
CA LEU A 80 7.03 3.16 -4.32
C LEU A 80 7.74 4.36 -4.96
N VAL A 81 8.61 5.07 -4.22
CA VAL A 81 9.39 6.18 -4.79
C VAL A 81 10.31 5.68 -5.90
N TRP A 82 10.97 4.53 -5.73
CA TRP A 82 11.84 3.97 -6.77
C TRP A 82 11.08 3.53 -8.03
N LEU A 83 9.82 3.12 -7.90
CA LEU A 83 8.97 2.88 -9.07
C LEU A 83 8.61 4.18 -9.78
N LEU A 84 8.28 5.24 -9.03
CA LEU A 84 7.90 6.55 -9.58
C LEU A 84 9.10 7.32 -10.16
N LEU A 85 10.26 7.22 -9.52
CA LEU A 85 11.52 7.89 -9.86
C LEU A 85 12.68 6.88 -9.80
N PRO A 86 12.88 6.07 -10.86
CA PRO A 86 13.91 5.03 -10.89
C PRO A 86 15.33 5.52 -10.58
N ASP A 87 15.66 6.75 -10.98
CA ASP A 87 16.98 7.36 -10.76
C ASP A 87 17.30 7.63 -9.28
N THR A 88 16.30 7.56 -8.39
CA THR A 88 16.49 7.71 -6.94
C THR A 88 16.86 6.40 -6.24
N ARG A 89 16.79 5.27 -6.94
CA ARG A 89 17.16 3.95 -6.41
C ARG A 89 18.69 3.80 -6.37
N PRO A 90 19.30 3.55 -5.20
CA PRO A 90 20.73 3.24 -5.14
C PRO A 90 21.08 1.96 -5.89
N ASP A 91 22.21 1.93 -6.61
CA ASP A 91 22.61 0.84 -7.52
C ASP A 91 22.59 -0.58 -6.90
N LEU A 92 22.90 -0.70 -5.61
CA LEU A 92 22.95 -1.98 -4.88
C LEU A 92 21.64 -2.33 -4.18
N SER A 93 20.56 -1.57 -4.40
CA SER A 93 19.27 -1.84 -3.77
C SER A 93 18.53 -2.97 -4.49
N PRO A 94 17.70 -3.76 -3.78
CA PRO A 94 16.86 -4.78 -4.40
C PRO A 94 15.86 -4.19 -5.42
N ASP A 95 15.19 -5.08 -6.14
CA ASP A 95 14.08 -4.68 -6.99
C ASP A 95 12.95 -4.03 -6.15
N PRO A 96 12.35 -2.91 -6.59
CA PRO A 96 11.29 -2.26 -5.82
C PRO A 96 10.07 -3.15 -5.55
N TRP A 97 9.72 -4.06 -6.46
CA TRP A 97 8.61 -4.99 -6.25
C TRP A 97 8.95 -6.03 -5.18
N GLU A 98 10.19 -6.53 -5.17
CA GLU A 98 10.67 -7.39 -4.07
C GLU A 98 10.65 -6.66 -2.72
N VAL A 99 11.00 -5.37 -2.69
CA VAL A 99 10.93 -4.56 -1.46
C VAL A 99 9.48 -4.39 -1.00
N LEU A 100 8.55 -4.11 -1.91
CA LEU A 100 7.13 -3.96 -1.60
C LEU A 100 6.53 -5.27 -1.09
N GLU A 101 6.80 -6.40 -1.76
CA GLU A 101 6.29 -7.72 -1.35
C GLU A 101 6.84 -8.12 0.04
N ASN A 102 8.14 -7.95 0.28
CA ASN A 102 8.74 -8.24 1.58
C ASN A 102 8.14 -7.37 2.70
N SER A 103 7.95 -6.08 2.43
CA SER A 103 7.33 -5.14 3.37
C SER A 103 5.86 -5.48 3.63
N SER A 104 5.15 -5.95 2.61
CA SER A 104 3.78 -6.43 2.68
C SER A 104 3.64 -7.69 3.55
N ARG A 105 4.52 -8.68 3.37
CA ARG A 105 4.58 -9.88 4.22
C ARG A 105 4.88 -9.52 5.68
N LEU A 106 5.86 -8.66 5.92
CA LEU A 106 6.18 -8.14 7.25
C LEU A 106 4.98 -7.42 7.88
N SER A 107 4.18 -6.73 7.07
CA SER A 107 3.01 -5.99 7.57
C SER A 107 1.90 -6.88 8.12
N VAL A 108 1.75 -8.08 7.55
CA VAL A 108 0.85 -9.12 8.09
C VAL A 108 1.40 -9.65 9.40
N GLU A 109 2.71 -9.98 9.46
CA GLU A 109 3.35 -10.49 10.69
C GLU A 109 3.23 -9.51 11.86
N LYS A 110 3.36 -8.20 11.59
CA LYS A 110 3.29 -7.15 12.62
C LYS A 110 1.88 -6.66 12.95
N GLY A 111 0.85 -7.19 12.30
CA GLY A 111 -0.53 -6.83 12.60
C GLY A 111 -0.99 -5.46 12.08
N MET A 112 -0.33 -4.89 11.06
CA MET A 112 -0.72 -3.61 10.46
C MET A 112 -0.43 -3.61 8.95
N ARG A 113 -1.43 -3.90 8.11
CA ARG A 113 -1.28 -4.17 6.67
C ARG A 113 -1.13 -2.94 5.77
N ALA A 114 -0.64 -1.82 6.32
CA ALA A 114 -0.44 -0.57 5.56
C ALA A 114 0.56 -0.76 4.39
N SER A 115 1.64 -1.50 4.61
CA SER A 115 2.64 -1.80 3.56
C SER A 115 2.07 -2.66 2.44
N MET A 116 1.16 -3.60 2.77
CA MET A 116 0.42 -4.40 1.79
C MET A 116 -0.55 -3.54 0.97
N ALA A 117 -1.22 -2.58 1.60
CA ALA A 117 -2.03 -1.61 0.88
C ALA A 117 -1.20 -0.76 -0.10
N LEU A 118 0.02 -0.38 0.28
CA LEU A 118 0.95 0.35 -0.60
C LEU A 118 1.37 -0.48 -1.81
N GLU A 119 1.66 -1.77 -1.61
CA GLU A 119 1.94 -2.70 -2.71
C GLU A 119 0.76 -2.79 -3.69
N ALA A 120 -0.47 -2.91 -3.20
CA ALA A 120 -1.68 -2.92 -4.04
C ALA A 120 -1.87 -1.61 -4.83
N VAL A 121 -1.69 -0.46 -4.17
CA VAL A 121 -1.74 0.86 -4.85
C VAL A 121 -0.65 0.98 -5.91
N ALA A 122 0.57 0.52 -5.62
CA ALA A 122 1.66 0.52 -6.60
C ALA A 122 1.32 -0.37 -7.79
N ALA A 123 0.88 -1.61 -7.56
CA ALA A 123 0.51 -2.56 -8.61
C ALA A 123 -0.54 -1.96 -9.55
N GLU A 124 -1.60 -1.35 -8.99
CA GLU A 124 -2.63 -0.68 -9.76
C GLU A 124 -2.10 0.53 -10.54
N THR A 125 -1.33 1.40 -9.88
CA THR A 125 -0.78 2.62 -10.50
C THR A 125 0.10 2.30 -11.71
N PHE A 126 0.86 1.20 -11.66
CA PHE A 126 1.78 0.79 -12.72
C PHE A 126 1.20 -0.28 -13.65
N GLY A 127 -0.08 -0.64 -13.53
CA GLY A 127 -0.74 -1.63 -14.40
C GLY A 127 -0.13 -3.04 -14.30
N ARG A 128 0.32 -3.43 -13.10
CA ARG A 128 0.86 -4.76 -12.78
C ARG A 128 -0.24 -5.65 -12.24
N ASP A 129 -1.13 -6.07 -13.12
CA ASP A 129 -2.28 -6.92 -12.78
C ASP A 129 -1.86 -8.24 -12.12
N ASP A 130 -0.70 -8.78 -12.49
CA ASP A 130 -0.10 -9.97 -11.88
C ASP A 130 0.23 -9.76 -10.39
N VAL A 131 0.82 -8.61 -10.06
CA VAL A 131 1.14 -8.24 -8.67
C VAL A 131 -0.15 -7.87 -7.92
N LEU A 132 -1.08 -7.21 -8.59
CA LEU A 132 -2.37 -6.82 -8.00
C LEU A 132 -3.20 -8.05 -7.62
N GLU A 133 -3.26 -9.06 -8.50
CA GLU A 133 -3.94 -10.32 -8.21
C GLU A 133 -3.32 -11.02 -6.99
N ASP A 134 -1.99 -11.14 -6.97
CA ASP A 134 -1.26 -11.79 -5.88
C ASP A 134 -1.45 -11.06 -4.53
N VAL A 135 -1.31 -9.74 -4.48
CA VAL A 135 -1.48 -8.98 -3.23
C VAL A 135 -2.91 -9.01 -2.72
N LEU A 136 -3.91 -8.98 -3.61
CA LEU A 136 -5.32 -9.11 -3.22
C LEU A 136 -5.61 -10.51 -2.65
N ALA A 137 -5.09 -11.56 -3.31
CA ALA A 137 -5.21 -12.93 -2.82
C ALA A 137 -4.54 -13.09 -1.45
N ARG A 138 -3.32 -12.56 -1.26
CA ARG A 138 -2.63 -12.55 0.04
C ARG A 138 -3.39 -11.77 1.11
N PHE A 139 -3.97 -10.61 0.77
CA PHE A 139 -4.78 -9.84 1.72
C PHE A 139 -6.02 -10.63 2.15
N ALA A 140 -6.76 -11.21 1.20
CA ALA A 140 -7.94 -12.03 1.51
C ALA A 140 -7.58 -13.24 2.38
N ALA A 141 -6.49 -13.94 2.06
CA ALA A 141 -5.98 -15.05 2.86
C ALA A 141 -5.53 -14.61 4.26
N SER A 142 -5.00 -13.38 4.40
CA SER A 142 -4.56 -12.88 5.70
C SER A 142 -5.71 -12.70 6.70
N GLU A 143 -6.94 -12.43 6.25
CA GLU A 143 -8.08 -12.18 7.15
C GLU A 143 -8.35 -13.37 8.10
N GLU A 144 -8.00 -14.59 7.69
CA GLU A 144 -8.05 -15.76 8.58
C GLU A 144 -6.84 -15.77 9.52
N GLY A 145 -7.09 -15.54 10.82
CA GLY A 145 -6.06 -15.61 11.85
C GLY A 145 -5.15 -14.37 11.95
N PHE A 146 -5.50 -13.26 11.28
CA PHE A 146 -4.82 -11.98 11.45
C PHE A 146 -4.96 -11.46 12.89
N ASP A 147 -3.83 -11.22 13.55
CA ASP A 147 -3.78 -10.54 14.84
C ASP A 147 -3.46 -9.06 14.62
N VAL A 148 -4.46 -8.20 14.79
CA VAL A 148 -4.30 -6.76 14.55
C VAL A 148 -3.51 -6.12 15.69
N TRP A 149 -2.59 -5.23 15.33
CA TRP A 149 -1.90 -4.39 16.31
C TRP A 149 -2.89 -3.40 16.90
N GLU A 150 -3.45 -3.73 18.07
CA GLU A 150 -4.59 -3.03 18.68
C GLU A 150 -4.40 -1.50 18.77
N LYS A 151 -3.18 -1.04 19.11
CA LYS A 151 -2.87 0.39 19.21
C LYS A 151 -3.04 1.14 17.87
N TYR A 152 -2.84 0.46 16.75
CA TYR A 152 -2.86 1.02 15.40
C TYR A 152 -3.94 0.41 14.51
N ARG A 153 -4.96 -0.22 15.11
CA ARG A 153 -6.07 -0.84 14.39
C ARG A 153 -6.72 0.07 13.35
N LEU A 154 -6.87 1.37 13.64
CA LEU A 154 -7.42 2.32 12.67
C LEU A 154 -6.63 2.37 11.36
N ILE A 155 -5.30 2.25 11.43
CA ILE A 155 -4.43 2.26 10.26
C ILE A 155 -4.66 1.00 9.42
N ASP A 156 -4.85 -0.15 10.05
CA ASP A 156 -5.19 -1.40 9.36
C ASP A 156 -6.58 -1.35 8.69
N GLU A 157 -7.58 -0.75 9.34
CA GLU A 157 -8.91 -0.57 8.74
C GLU A 157 -8.87 0.39 7.51
N ILE A 158 -8.00 1.40 7.56
CA ILE A 158 -7.73 2.26 6.41
C ILE A 158 -7.03 1.45 5.31
N ALA A 159 -6.02 0.64 5.65
CA ALA A 159 -5.34 -0.23 4.70
C ALA A 159 -6.33 -1.18 3.99
N ARG A 160 -7.23 -1.82 4.75
CA ARG A 160 -8.31 -2.65 4.21
C ARG A 160 -9.21 -1.89 3.24
N SER A 161 -9.57 -0.66 3.60
CA SER A 161 -10.38 0.21 2.75
C SER A 161 -9.67 0.55 1.43
N VAL A 162 -8.36 0.83 1.49
CA VAL A 162 -7.52 1.09 0.31
C VAL A 162 -7.43 -0.15 -0.58
N VAL A 163 -7.13 -1.33 -0.02
CA VAL A 163 -7.03 -2.58 -0.79
C VAL A 163 -8.37 -2.93 -1.46
N THR A 164 -9.48 -2.79 -0.74
CA THR A 164 -10.83 -2.98 -1.28
C THR A 164 -11.11 -2.01 -2.43
N PHE A 165 -10.73 -0.74 -2.27
CA PHE A 165 -10.89 0.27 -3.31
C PHE A 165 -10.08 -0.06 -4.57
N THR A 166 -8.85 -0.55 -4.42
CA THR A 166 -8.01 -0.97 -5.55
C THR A 166 -8.66 -2.12 -6.33
N SER A 167 -9.18 -3.13 -5.62
CA SER A 167 -9.96 -4.22 -6.24
C SER A 167 -11.19 -3.68 -6.97
N ASP A 168 -11.95 -2.78 -6.34
CA ASP A 168 -13.15 -2.20 -6.94
C ASP A 168 -12.86 -1.40 -8.19
N LYS A 169 -11.73 -0.69 -8.24
CA LYS A 169 -11.29 0.06 -9.41
C LYS A 169 -11.00 -0.89 -10.57
N TYR A 170 -10.30 -2.00 -10.32
CA TYR A 170 -10.04 -3.02 -11.33
C TYR A 170 -11.34 -3.64 -11.85
N TRP A 171 -12.24 -4.04 -10.96
CA TRP A 171 -13.50 -4.67 -11.35
C TRP A 171 -14.41 -3.70 -12.11
N ALA A 172 -14.46 -2.44 -11.69
CA ALA A 172 -15.25 -1.43 -12.38
C ALA A 172 -14.74 -1.16 -13.80
N SER A 173 -13.42 -1.15 -14.02
CA SER A 173 -12.85 -0.92 -15.35
C SER A 173 -12.98 -2.12 -16.29
N HIS A 174 -12.92 -3.35 -15.78
CA HIS A 174 -12.95 -4.58 -16.60
C HIS A 174 -14.35 -5.19 -16.75
N TYR A 175 -15.19 -5.12 -15.71
CA TYR A 175 -16.49 -5.79 -15.66
C TYR A 175 -17.68 -4.83 -15.52
N GLY A 176 -17.43 -3.55 -15.19
CA GLY A 176 -18.48 -2.53 -15.09
C GLY A 176 -19.22 -2.47 -13.75
N TYR A 177 -18.74 -3.18 -12.73
CA TYR A 177 -19.28 -3.15 -11.36
C TYR A 177 -18.15 -3.32 -10.33
N ARG A 178 -18.40 -2.97 -9.06
CA ARG A 178 -17.43 -3.14 -7.96
C ARG A 178 -17.18 -4.61 -7.63
N THR A 179 -16.09 -4.93 -6.95
CA THR A 179 -15.77 -6.29 -6.53
C THR A 179 -16.92 -6.88 -5.72
N PRO A 180 -17.53 -8.00 -6.16
CA PRO A 180 -18.51 -8.68 -5.33
C PRO A 180 -17.85 -9.25 -4.08
N SER A 181 -18.54 -9.24 -2.94
CA SER A 181 -17.96 -9.66 -1.66
C SER A 181 -17.41 -11.10 -1.67
N THR A 182 -18.00 -11.99 -2.47
CA THR A 182 -17.57 -13.39 -2.60
C THR A 182 -16.36 -13.59 -3.52
N TYR A 183 -15.92 -12.53 -4.22
CA TYR A 183 -14.79 -12.57 -5.16
C TYR A 183 -13.62 -11.70 -4.71
N PHE A 184 -13.71 -11.08 -3.52
CA PHE A 184 -12.59 -10.33 -2.99
C PHE A 184 -11.36 -11.24 -2.81
N GLY A 185 -10.21 -10.77 -3.30
CA GLY A 185 -9.00 -11.60 -3.44
C GLY A 185 -8.81 -12.22 -4.82
N LYS A 186 -9.72 -11.98 -5.78
CA LYS A 186 -9.62 -12.45 -7.18
C LYS A 186 -9.77 -11.29 -8.15
N LEU A 187 -9.10 -11.40 -9.30
CA LEU A 187 -9.27 -10.46 -10.43
C LEU A 187 -10.08 -11.04 -11.60
N SER A 188 -10.67 -12.23 -11.44
CA SER A 188 -11.51 -12.84 -12.46
C SER A 188 -12.93 -13.11 -11.97
N ASP A 189 -13.88 -13.02 -12.90
CA ASP A 189 -15.29 -13.41 -12.71
C ASP A 189 -15.53 -14.91 -12.96
N GLN A 190 -14.46 -15.65 -13.29
CA GLN A 190 -14.52 -17.09 -13.44
C GLN A 190 -14.83 -17.71 -12.08
N ARG A 191 -16.01 -18.31 -12.01
CA ARG A 191 -16.37 -19.19 -10.90
C ARG A 191 -15.40 -20.37 -10.94
N ASP A 192 -14.64 -20.56 -9.87
CA ASP A 192 -14.10 -21.89 -9.56
C ASP A 192 -15.33 -22.80 -9.50
N MET A 193 -15.48 -23.68 -10.50
CA MET A 193 -16.62 -24.60 -10.58
C MET A 193 -16.54 -25.73 -9.54
N GLU A 194 -15.73 -25.58 -8.51
CA GLU A 194 -15.65 -26.49 -7.37
C GLU A 194 -16.45 -25.86 -6.22
N ASP A 195 -17.55 -26.52 -5.86
CA ASP A 195 -18.46 -26.22 -4.74
C ASP A 195 -19.40 -25.01 -4.86
N VAL A 196 -20.17 -24.95 -5.95
CA VAL A 196 -21.57 -24.53 -5.78
C VAL A 196 -22.36 -25.75 -5.33
N GLU A 197 -22.53 -25.93 -4.01
CA GLU A 197 -23.66 -26.74 -3.53
C GLU A 197 -24.93 -26.08 -4.06
N THR A 198 -25.45 -26.62 -5.16
CA THR A 198 -26.76 -26.24 -5.68
C THR A 198 -27.78 -26.68 -4.63
N MET A 199 -28.26 -25.72 -3.85
CA MET A 199 -29.37 -25.94 -2.94
C MET A 199 -30.60 -26.29 -3.77
N ASP A 200 -31.01 -27.54 -3.71
CA ASP A 200 -32.17 -28.06 -4.42
C ASP A 200 -33.45 -27.40 -3.87
N LEU A 201 -34.14 -26.65 -4.73
CA LEU A 201 -35.38 -25.93 -4.40
C LEU A 201 -36.64 -26.72 -4.79
N ASP A 202 -36.50 -27.99 -5.17
CA ASP A 202 -37.64 -28.84 -5.54
C ASP A 202 -38.65 -29.05 -4.41
N TRP A 203 -38.32 -28.68 -3.17
CA TRP A 203 -39.24 -28.70 -2.03
C TRP A 203 -40.22 -27.51 -1.97
N LEU A 204 -40.08 -26.50 -2.84
CA LEU A 204 -40.94 -25.30 -2.88
C LEU A 204 -42.12 -25.38 -3.87
N LEU A 205 -42.35 -26.52 -4.51
CA LEU A 205 -43.46 -26.74 -5.46
C LEU A 205 -44.55 -27.67 -4.90
#